data_AF-A0A7Z0SD50-F1
#
_entry.id   AF-A0A7Z0SD50-F1
#
_cell.length_a   1.000
_cell.length_b   1.000
_cell.length_c   1.000
_cell.angle_alpha   90.00
_cell.angle_beta   90.00
_cell.angle_gamma   90.00
#
_symmetry.space_group_name_H-M   'P 1'
#
loop_
_entity.id
_entity.type
_entity.pdbx_description
1 polymer ?
#
loop_
_entity_poly.entity_id
_entity_poly.type
_entity_poly.pdbx_seq_one_letter_code
_entity_poly.pdbx_strand_id
1 'polypeptide(L)'
;MDKTDLDFVHEMVAHLDRTIQQLTITEKEISIKIGALRVEELTEYWLQELETEEAEEIKRTFDHWDLMIISTWAHLQRAHKTRAEAGQALIKDGVNKIFYAATIDNNALFCKEKPKSKTTSSI
;
A
#
# COMPACT_ATOMS: atom_id res chain seq x y z
N MET A 1 -13.62 1.79 -12.80
CA MET A 1 -13.19 0.47 -12.34
C MET A 1 -14.31 -0.51 -12.62
N ASP A 2 -14.10 -1.31 -13.64
CA ASP A 2 -14.93 -2.46 -14.00
C ASP A 2 -14.81 -3.53 -12.90
N LYS A 3 -15.75 -4.46 -12.83
CA LYS A 3 -15.70 -5.59 -11.88
C LYS A 3 -14.40 -6.37 -12.02
N THR A 4 -13.92 -6.55 -13.24
CA THR A 4 -12.65 -7.22 -13.57
C THR A 4 -11.44 -6.55 -12.94
N ASP A 5 -11.39 -5.22 -12.93
CA ASP A 5 -10.29 -4.48 -12.32
C ASP A 5 -10.27 -4.66 -10.80
N LEU A 6 -11.46 -4.70 -10.18
CA LEU A 6 -11.58 -4.89 -8.72
C LEU A 6 -11.15 -6.31 -8.31
N ASP A 7 -11.60 -7.32 -9.05
CA ASP A 7 -11.22 -8.72 -8.83
C ASP A 7 -9.70 -8.89 -8.97
N PHE A 8 -9.08 -8.23 -9.96
CA PHE A 8 -7.62 -8.21 -10.13
C PHE A 8 -6.89 -7.62 -8.91
N VAL A 9 -7.35 -6.48 -8.39
CA VAL A 9 -6.73 -5.87 -7.20
C VAL A 9 -6.88 -6.77 -5.97
N HIS A 10 -8.03 -7.42 -5.80
CA HIS A 10 -8.24 -8.37 -4.70
C HIS A 10 -7.29 -9.57 -4.78
N GLU A 11 -7.12 -10.15 -5.96
CA GLU A 11 -6.16 -11.25 -6.18
C GLU A 11 -4.71 -10.80 -5.91
N MET A 12 -4.34 -9.61 -6.36
CA MET A 12 -3.02 -9.02 -6.09
C MET A 12 -2.78 -8.82 -4.59
N VAL A 13 -3.75 -8.27 -3.85
CA VAL A 13 -3.64 -8.10 -2.40
C VAL A 13 -3.50 -9.46 -1.71
N ALA A 14 -4.28 -10.46 -2.10
CA ALA A 14 -4.16 -11.81 -1.55
C ALA A 14 -2.80 -12.45 -1.86
N HIS A 15 -2.21 -12.17 -3.03
CA HIS A 15 -0.86 -12.61 -3.35
C HIS A 15 0.17 -11.92 -2.46
N LEU A 16 0.09 -10.59 -2.32
CA LEU A 16 0.99 -9.81 -1.46
C LEU A 16 0.93 -10.27 0.00
N ASP A 17 -0.26 -10.57 0.52
CA ASP A 17 -0.42 -11.09 1.89
C ASP A 17 0.32 -12.43 2.08
N ARG A 18 0.24 -13.34 1.11
CA ARG A 18 1.00 -14.60 1.14
C ARG A 18 2.51 -14.36 1.06
N THR A 19 2.96 -13.42 0.21
CA THR A 19 4.36 -13.06 0.10
C THR A 19 4.89 -12.47 1.41
N ILE A 20 4.14 -11.59 2.05
CA ILE A 20 4.49 -11.02 3.36
C ILE A 20 4.62 -12.13 4.39
N GLN A 21 3.64 -13.04 4.47
CA GLN A 21 3.69 -14.18 5.40
C GLN A 21 4.95 -15.04 5.20
N GLN A 22 5.25 -15.38 3.94
CA GLN A 22 6.43 -16.18 3.63
C GLN A 22 7.73 -15.47 4.01
N LEU A 23 7.83 -14.16 3.72
CA LEU A 23 8.99 -13.35 4.07
C LEU A 23 9.16 -13.22 5.60
N THR A 24 8.06 -13.06 6.36
CA THR A 24 8.11 -13.03 7.84
C THR A 24 8.57 -14.37 8.43
N ILE A 25 8.17 -15.50 7.83
CA ILE A 25 8.67 -16.81 8.23
C ILE A 25 10.18 -16.90 7.96
N THR A 26 10.61 -16.54 6.75
CA THR A 26 12.02 -16.54 6.36
C THR A 26 12.87 -15.62 7.23
N GLU A 27 12.39 -14.41 7.53
CA GLU A 27 13.03 -13.49 8.47
C GLU A 27 13.26 -14.17 9.81
N LYS A 28 12.21 -14.75 10.41
CA LYS A 28 12.32 -15.44 11.70
C LYS A 28 13.31 -16.60 11.67
N GLU A 29 13.31 -17.39 10.59
CA GLU A 29 14.26 -18.49 10.42
C GLU A 29 15.71 -18.01 10.33
N ILE A 30 15.97 -16.92 9.60
CA ILE A 30 17.32 -16.35 9.48
C ILE A 30 17.74 -15.72 10.81
N SER A 31 16.85 -14.98 11.49
CA SER A 31 17.12 -14.38 12.80
C SER A 31 17.53 -15.41 13.85
N ILE A 32 16.93 -16.61 13.82
CA ILE A 32 17.32 -17.72 14.70
C ILE A 32 18.73 -18.23 14.36
N LYS A 33 19.10 -18.26 13.07
CA LYS A 33 20.41 -18.76 12.62
C LYS A 33 21.56 -17.83 12.97
N ILE A 34 21.40 -16.53 12.75
CA ILE A 34 22.47 -15.54 13.01
C ILE A 34 22.52 -15.11 14.48
N GLY A 35 21.43 -15.32 15.22
CA GLY A 35 21.36 -15.01 16.65
C GLY A 35 20.95 -13.56 16.93
N ALA A 36 20.41 -13.34 18.12
CA ALA A 36 19.78 -12.07 18.49
C ALA A 36 20.74 -10.87 18.46
N LEU A 37 21.99 -11.05 18.91
CA LEU A 37 23.00 -9.98 18.92
C LEU A 37 23.31 -9.50 17.50
N ARG A 38 23.48 -10.43 16.55
CA ARG A 38 23.76 -10.06 15.16
C ARG A 38 22.55 -9.42 14.49
N VAL A 39 21.34 -9.88 14.80
CA VAL A 39 20.11 -9.22 14.33
C VAL A 39 20.03 -7.78 14.81
N GLU A 40 20.38 -7.50 16.06
CA GLU A 40 20.39 -6.16 16.65
C GLU A 40 21.37 -5.24 15.92
N GLU A 41 22.63 -5.65 15.76
CA GLU A 41 23.65 -4.90 15.00
C GLU A 41 23.20 -4.60 13.56
N LEU A 42 22.67 -5.61 12.87
CA LEU A 42 22.18 -5.44 11.50
C LEU A 42 20.95 -4.54 11.43
N THR A 43 20.13 -4.50 12.48
CA THR A 43 18.96 -3.62 12.58
C THR A 43 19.40 -2.17 12.70
N GLU A 44 20.37 -1.87 13.57
CA GLU A 44 20.97 -0.52 13.70
C GLU A 44 21.60 -0.08 12.37
N TYR A 45 22.35 -0.98 11.72
CA TYR A 45 22.88 -0.75 10.38
C TYR A 45 21.77 -0.45 9.36
N TRP A 46 20.68 -1.23 9.36
CA TRP A 46 19.56 -1.06 8.44
C TRP A 46 18.81 0.26 8.64
N LEU A 47 18.63 0.67 9.90
CA LEU A 47 17.99 1.93 10.28
C LEU A 47 18.92 3.15 10.09
N GLN A 48 20.17 2.93 9.68
CA GLN A 48 21.19 3.97 9.51
C GLN A 48 21.48 4.72 10.81
N GLU A 49 21.40 4.03 11.95
CA GLU A 49 21.65 4.59 13.28
C GLU A 49 23.14 4.57 13.66
N LEU A 50 23.98 3.93 12.85
CA LEU A 50 25.42 3.82 13.05
C LEU A 50 26.18 4.99 12.42
N GLU A 51 27.32 5.32 13.02
CA GLU A 51 28.26 6.25 12.39
C GLU A 51 28.85 5.64 11.10
N THR A 52 29.32 6.48 10.18
CA THR A 52 29.79 6.02 8.86
C THR A 52 30.97 5.05 8.98
N GLU A 53 31.83 5.22 9.98
CA GLU A 53 32.98 4.34 10.23
C GLU A 53 32.52 2.95 10.72
N GLU A 54 31.60 2.91 11.70
CA GLU A 54 31.02 1.68 12.24
C GLU A 54 30.23 0.90 11.18
N ALA A 55 29.46 1.60 10.34
CA ALA A 55 28.71 0.98 9.24
C ALA A 55 29.63 0.31 8.21
N GLU A 56 30.80 0.89 7.92
CA GLU A 56 31.79 0.29 7.01
C GLU A 56 32.50 -0.90 7.64
N GLU A 57 32.73 -0.90 8.95
CA GLU A 57 33.27 -2.06 9.66
C GLU A 57 32.29 -3.24 9.64
N ILE A 58 31.01 -2.98 9.95
CA ILE A 58 29.96 -4.00 9.89
C ILE A 58 29.84 -4.59 8.48
N LYS A 59 29.81 -3.77 7.42
CA LYS A 59 29.77 -4.25 6.03
C LYS A 59 30.90 -5.22 5.68
N ARG A 60 32.10 -5.01 6.23
CA ARG A 60 33.26 -5.89 5.98
C ARG A 60 33.08 -7.27 6.61
N THR A 61 32.23 -7.38 7.63
CA THR A 61 31.94 -8.62 8.33
C THR A 61 30.73 -9.37 7.80
N PHE A 62 30.05 -8.84 6.77
CA PHE A 62 28.85 -9.45 6.21
C PHE A 62 29.10 -10.87 5.70
N ASP A 63 28.31 -11.80 6.23
CA ASP A 63 28.24 -13.16 5.74
C ASP A 63 27.04 -13.35 4.80
N HIS A 64 26.85 -14.60 4.36
CA HIS A 64 25.71 -14.95 3.51
C HIS A 64 24.36 -14.70 4.19
N TRP A 65 24.23 -14.99 5.48
CA TRP A 65 22.97 -14.86 6.22
C TRP A 65 22.63 -13.40 6.53
N ASP A 66 23.65 -12.57 6.80
CA ASP A 66 23.52 -11.12 6.97
C ASP A 66 22.94 -10.47 5.71
N LEU A 67 23.47 -10.84 4.53
CA LEU A 67 22.93 -10.35 3.25
C LEU A 67 21.49 -10.85 3.01
N MET A 68 21.20 -12.09 3.41
CA MET A 68 19.86 -12.67 3.27
C MET A 68 18.84 -11.97 4.16
N ILE A 69 19.17 -11.64 5.41
CA ILE A 69 18.22 -10.95 6.31
C ILE A 69 17.98 -9.50 5.85
N ILE A 70 19.03 -8.77 5.45
CA ILE A 70 18.90 -7.41 4.90
C ILE A 70 18.03 -7.41 3.63
N SER A 71 18.25 -8.36 2.73
CA SER A 71 17.42 -8.52 1.52
C SER A 71 15.96 -8.85 1.87
N THR A 72 15.75 -9.69 2.88
CA THR A 72 14.40 -10.05 3.37
C THR A 72 13.68 -8.82 3.93
N TRP A 73 14.35 -7.98 4.73
CA TRP A 73 13.80 -6.71 5.21
C TRP A 73 13.45 -5.76 4.07
N ALA A 74 14.32 -5.63 3.08
CA ALA A 74 14.05 -4.81 1.90
C ALA A 74 12.81 -5.30 1.13
N HIS A 75 12.62 -6.62 1.01
CA HIS A 75 11.43 -7.20 0.38
C HIS A 75 10.18 -7.00 1.21
N LEU A 76 10.24 -7.16 2.54
CA LEU A 76 9.12 -6.90 3.44
C LEU A 76 8.66 -5.45 3.34
N GLN A 77 9.60 -4.50 3.42
CA GLN A 77 9.29 -3.07 3.31
C GLN A 77 8.60 -2.73 1.98
N ARG A 78 9.10 -3.29 0.87
CA ARG A 78 8.48 -3.13 -0.46
C ARG A 78 7.09 -3.74 -0.51
N ALA A 79 6.91 -4.98 -0.04
CA ALA A 79 5.62 -5.66 -0.06
C ALA A 79 4.56 -4.93 0.78
N HIS A 80 4.93 -4.46 1.98
CA HIS A 80 4.05 -3.64 2.82
C HIS A 80 3.67 -2.32 2.15
N LYS A 81 4.62 -1.63 1.52
CA LYS A 81 4.37 -0.39 0.78
C LYS A 81 3.39 -0.63 -0.37
N THR A 82 3.65 -1.62 -1.23
CA THR A 82 2.78 -1.95 -2.37
C THR A 82 1.37 -2.33 -1.92
N ARG A 83 1.24 -3.08 -0.81
CA ARG A 83 -0.06 -3.42 -0.23
C ARG A 83 -0.81 -2.19 0.25
N ALA A 84 -0.12 -1.26 0.92
CA ALA A 84 -0.71 -0.01 1.39
C ALA A 84 -1.18 0.87 0.22
N GLU A 85 -0.37 0.98 -0.84
CA GLU A 85 -0.70 1.71 -2.07
C GLU A 85 -1.91 1.09 -2.79
N ALA A 86 -1.96 -0.23 -2.90
CA ALA A 86 -3.11 -0.95 -3.46
C ALA A 86 -4.40 -0.68 -2.66
N GLY A 87 -4.33 -0.71 -1.33
CA GLY A 87 -5.45 -0.37 -0.46
C GLY A 87 -5.90 1.09 -0.60
N GLN A 88 -4.95 2.03 -0.69
CA GLN A 88 -5.26 3.45 -0.89
C GLN A 88 -5.91 3.72 -2.25
N ALA A 89 -5.48 3.04 -3.31
CA ALA A 89 -6.07 3.17 -4.64
C ALA A 89 -7.57 2.79 -4.61
N LEU A 90 -7.91 1.67 -3.96
CA LEU A 90 -9.30 1.24 -3.77
C LEU A 90 -10.14 2.27 -3.00
N ILE A 91 -9.58 2.86 -1.94
CA ILE A 91 -10.29 3.85 -1.12
C ILE A 91 -10.51 5.15 -1.91
N LYS A 92 -9.47 5.69 -2.56
CA LYS A 92 -9.57 6.94 -3.33
C LYS A 92 -10.58 6.82 -4.48
N ASP A 93 -10.61 5.68 -5.16
CA ASP A 93 -11.57 5.43 -6.24
C ASP A 93 -13.00 5.22 -5.74
N GLY A 94 -13.16 4.59 -4.57
CA GLY A 94 -14.45 4.49 -3.89
C GLY A 94 -15.00 5.86 -3.47
N VAL A 95 -14.15 6.72 -2.90
CA VAL A 95 -14.52 8.08 -2.48
C VAL A 95 -14.87 8.96 -3.69
N ASN A 96 -14.10 8.86 -4.79
CA ASN A 96 -14.44 9.55 -6.04
C ASN A 96 -15.81 9.10 -6.57
N LYS A 97 -16.09 7.79 -6.62
CA LYS A 97 -17.41 7.29 -7.05
C LYS A 97 -18.57 7.81 -6.20
N ILE A 98 -18.40 7.91 -4.87
CA ILE A 98 -19.43 8.46 -3.96
C ILE A 98 -19.65 9.95 -4.25
N PHE A 99 -18.58 10.72 -4.46
CA PHE A 99 -18.68 12.15 -4.82
C PHE A 99 -19.38 12.36 -6.18
N TYR A 100 -19.03 11.57 -7.20
CA TYR A 100 -19.70 11.65 -8.50
C TYR A 100 -21.18 11.21 -8.42
N ALA A 101 -21.50 10.15 -7.66
CA ALA A 101 -22.88 9.71 -7.46
C ALA A 101 -23.73 10.78 -6.71
N ALA A 102 -23.20 11.36 -5.65
CA ALA A 102 -23.87 12.44 -4.90
C ALA A 102 -24.05 13.73 -5.71
N THR A 103 -23.18 13.97 -6.70
CA THR A 103 -23.29 15.11 -7.62
C THR A 103 -24.36 14.87 -8.70
N ILE A 104 -24.52 13.62 -9.15
CA ILE A 104 -25.57 13.23 -10.11
C ILE A 104 -26.95 13.24 -9.43
N ASP A 105 -27.08 12.77 -8.19
CA ASP A 105 -28.34 12.76 -7.45
C ASP A 105 -28.83 14.19 -7.08
N ASN A 106 -27.91 15.14 -6.84
CA ASN A 106 -28.27 16.55 -6.65
C ASN A 106 -28.73 17.25 -7.95
N ASN A 107 -28.24 16.83 -9.12
CA ASN A 107 -28.72 17.35 -10.41
C ASN A 107 -30.07 16.73 -10.84
N ALA A 108 -30.41 15.52 -10.37
CA ALA A 108 -31.71 14.90 -10.64
C ALA A 108 -32.89 15.56 -9.89
N LEU A 109 -32.60 16.28 -8.79
CA LEU A 109 -33.60 17.05 -8.04
C LEU A 109 -33.97 18.40 -8.68
N PHE A 110 -33.18 18.90 -9.64
CA PHE A 110 -33.43 20.19 -10.32
C PHE A 110 -34.24 20.08 -11.63
N CYS A 111 -34.73 18.89 -11.99
CA CYS A 111 -35.56 18.67 -13.19
C CYS A 111 -37.05 18.43 -12.88
N LYS A 112 -37.59 19.03 -11.80
CA LYS A 112 -39.04 19.08 -11.55
C LYS A 112 -39.52 20.49 -11.27
N GLU A 113 -39.43 21.38 -12.24
CA GLU A 113 -40.34 22.52 -12.31
C GLU A 113 -40.50 22.96 -13.78
N LYS A 114 -41.59 22.51 -14.42
CA LYS A 114 -42.03 23.10 -15.68
C LYS A 114 -42.61 24.48 -15.38
N PRO A 115 -42.09 25.58 -15.94
CA PRO A 115 -42.79 26.86 -15.87
C PRO A 115 -44.00 26.81 -16.81
N LYS A 116 -45.22 26.92 -16.25
CA LYS A 116 -46.42 27.29 -17.01
C LYS A 116 -46.27 28.76 -17.43
N SER A 117 -45.88 29.02 -18.67
CA SER A 117 -46.02 30.36 -19.25
C SER A 117 -47.49 30.58 -19.62
N LYS A 118 -48.13 31.52 -18.91
CA LYS A 118 -49.37 32.16 -19.33
C LYS A 118 -49.03 33.10 -20.49
N THR A 119 -49.65 32.89 -21.65
CA THR A 119 -49.69 33.89 -22.72
C THR A 119 -50.99 34.69 -22.57
N THR A 120 -50.87 35.94 -22.17
CA THR A 120 -51.90 36.97 -22.35
C THR A 120 -51.72 37.65 -23.70
N SER A 121 -52.77 37.72 -24.50
CA SER A 121 -53.05 38.93 -25.29
C SER A 121 -54.50 38.91 -25.78
N SER A 122 -55.26 39.83 -25.20
CA SER A 122 -56.34 40.55 -25.88
C SER A 122 -55.79 41.24 -27.13
N ILE A 123 -56.52 41.17 -28.24
CA ILE A 123 -57.26 42.27 -28.90
C ILE A 123 -58.38 41.59 -29.71
#